data_AF-A0A4Q4CI11-F1
#
_entry.id   AF-A0A4Q4CI11-F1
#
_cell.length_a   1.000
_cell.length_b   1.000
_cell.length_c   1.000
_cell.angle_alpha   90.00
_cell.angle_beta   90.00
_cell.angle_gamma   90.00
#
_symmetry.space_group_name_H-M   'P 1'
#
loop_
_entity.id
_entity.type
_entity.pdbx_description
1 polymer ?
#
loop_
_entity_poly.entity_id
_entity_poly.type
_entity_poly.pdbx_seq_one_letter_code
_entity_poly.pdbx_strand_id
1 'polypeptide(L)'
;MPDAPLGGEPIDLVLLHPRLGIALLQFAPRWTVDAPERLRHRLELARFGAIFHGHLPVVHRMIQPGEAAALPRLLAEAFAGQPELDLPAGDAWLHVVHRALLARPKAQPEAWQPSPRPAGRRTLRIAGGLGLVGMLAGTALLARPGPAPE
;
A
#
# COMPACT_ATOMS: atom_id res chain seq x y z
N MET A 1 9.37 16.44 -5.55
CA MET A 1 9.86 15.15 -6.07
C MET A 1 8.85 14.63 -7.07
N PRO A 2 9.21 14.51 -8.36
CA PRO A 2 8.31 13.95 -9.37
C PRO A 2 8.15 12.43 -9.19
N ASP A 3 7.02 11.88 -9.62
CA ASP A 3 6.73 10.43 -9.74
C ASP A 3 7.01 9.60 -8.47
N ALA A 4 6.54 10.06 -7.31
CA ALA A 4 6.87 9.41 -6.03
C ALA A 4 6.24 8.00 -5.91
N PRO A 5 7.05 6.94 -5.66
CA PRO A 5 6.55 5.58 -5.59
C PRO A 5 5.98 5.28 -4.19
N LEU A 6 4.70 5.58 -3.98
CA LEU A 6 3.98 5.24 -2.74
C LEU A 6 3.47 3.78 -2.69
N GLY A 7 4.02 2.86 -3.51
CA GLY A 7 3.63 1.43 -3.52
C GLY A 7 2.39 1.08 -4.39
N GLY A 8 2.28 1.70 -5.56
CA GLY A 8 1.11 1.67 -6.47
C GLY A 8 1.33 2.67 -7.61
N GLU A 9 0.28 3.21 -8.24
CA GLU A 9 0.43 4.24 -9.28
C GLU A 9 1.21 5.46 -8.73
N PRO A 10 2.18 6.01 -9.48
CA PRO A 10 3.02 7.11 -9.01
C PRO A 10 2.20 8.39 -8.79
N ILE A 11 2.56 9.15 -7.75
CA ILE A 11 2.05 10.51 -7.56
C ILE A 11 2.93 11.47 -8.36
N ASP A 12 2.32 12.30 -9.19
CA ASP A 12 3.04 13.17 -10.13
C ASP A 12 4.03 14.09 -9.44
N LEU A 13 3.65 14.68 -8.30
CA LEU A 13 4.53 15.57 -7.56
C LEU A 13 4.26 15.52 -6.06
N VAL A 14 5.31 15.30 -5.27
CA VAL A 14 5.30 15.44 -3.81
C VAL A 14 6.13 16.65 -3.42
N LEU A 15 5.53 17.59 -2.70
CA LEU A 15 6.20 18.77 -2.14
C LEU A 15 6.32 18.61 -0.62
N LEU A 16 7.51 18.91 -0.09
CA LEU A 16 7.78 18.93 1.34
C LEU A 16 8.05 20.36 1.74
N HIS A 17 7.25 20.90 2.67
CA HIS A 17 7.41 22.26 3.16
C HIS A 17 7.72 22.26 4.66
N PRO A 18 8.86 22.84 5.10
CA PRO A 18 9.36 22.72 6.48
C PRO A 18 8.38 23.20 7.55
N ARG A 19 7.53 24.17 7.21
CA ARG A 19 6.57 24.79 8.13
C ARG A 19 5.10 24.41 7.92
N LEU A 20 4.78 23.71 6.82
CA LEU A 20 3.37 23.45 6.45
C LEU A 20 3.06 21.95 6.42
N GLY A 21 4.01 21.11 6.02
CA GLY A 21 3.80 19.67 5.88
C GLY A 21 4.00 19.20 4.44
N ILE A 22 3.18 18.24 4.00
CA ILE A 22 3.35 17.54 2.73
C ILE A 22 2.18 17.85 1.80
N ALA A 23 2.47 18.18 0.54
CA ALA A 23 1.46 18.24 -0.51
C ALA A 23 1.69 17.14 -1.56
N LEU A 24 0.66 16.34 -1.78
CA LEU A 24 0.54 15.33 -2.84
C LEU A 24 -0.25 15.95 -4.00
N LEU A 25 0.42 16.15 -5.13
CA LEU A 25 -0.15 16.79 -6.30
C LEU A 25 -0.25 15.79 -7.46
N GLN A 26 -1.41 15.80 -8.12
CA GLN A 26 -1.66 15.00 -9.32
C GLN A 26 -2.23 15.88 -10.43
N PHE A 27 -1.80 15.67 -11.66
CA PHE A 27 -2.31 16.40 -12.80
C PHE A 27 -3.54 15.70 -13.38
N ALA A 28 -4.59 16.47 -13.65
CA ALA A 28 -5.80 15.95 -14.28
C ALA A 28 -5.47 15.23 -15.61
N PRO A 29 -6.16 14.11 -15.93
CA PRO A 29 -7.30 13.54 -15.22
C PRO A 29 -6.92 12.52 -14.13
N ARG A 30 -5.64 12.35 -13.79
CA ARG A 30 -5.21 11.30 -12.84
C ARG A 30 -5.54 11.68 -11.40
N TRP A 31 -6.15 10.74 -10.69
CA TRP A 31 -6.50 10.87 -9.27
C TRP A 31 -6.38 9.53 -8.55
N THR A 32 -5.52 9.47 -7.55
CA THR A 32 -5.35 8.30 -6.69
C THR A 32 -6.00 8.55 -5.33
N VAL A 33 -7.20 8.00 -5.11
CA VAL A 33 -8.02 8.27 -3.91
C VAL A 33 -7.28 7.95 -2.61
N ASP A 34 -6.49 6.89 -2.59
CA ASP A 34 -5.76 6.38 -1.41
C ASP A 34 -4.33 6.96 -1.28
N ALA A 35 -4.00 8.04 -1.98
CA ALA A 35 -2.66 8.63 -1.93
C ALA A 35 -2.21 9.03 -0.51
N PRO A 36 -3.04 9.68 0.34
CA PRO A 36 -2.67 10.00 1.72
C PRO A 36 -2.41 8.75 2.56
N GLU A 37 -3.25 7.72 2.44
CA GLU A 37 -3.12 6.45 3.14
C GLU A 37 -1.84 5.72 2.72
N ARG A 38 -1.54 5.70 1.43
CA ARG A 38 -0.30 5.11 0.89
C ARG A 38 0.94 5.86 1.39
N LEU A 39 0.90 7.18 1.46
CA LEU A 39 1.96 7.98 2.10
C LEU A 39 2.11 7.59 3.56
N ARG A 40 1.02 7.51 4.32
CA ARG A 40 1.05 7.18 5.74
C ARG A 40 1.62 5.78 5.98
N HIS A 41 1.16 4.78 5.24
CA HIS A 41 1.72 3.43 5.29
C HIS A 41 3.22 3.43 5.00
N ARG A 42 3.65 4.24 4.02
CA ARG A 42 5.06 4.36 3.69
C ARG A 42 5.89 4.97 4.83
N LEU A 43 5.35 5.97 5.51
CA LEU A 43 5.97 6.58 6.68
C LEU A 43 5.99 5.63 7.89
N GLU A 44 4.96 4.81 8.07
CA GLU A 44 4.92 3.77 9.10
C GLU A 44 6.03 2.73 8.91
N LEU A 45 6.25 2.28 7.66
CA LEU A 45 7.37 1.38 7.33
C LEU A 45 8.72 2.00 7.64
N ALA A 46 8.84 3.33 7.50
CA ALA A 46 10.03 4.10 7.88
C ALA A 46 10.10 4.42 9.39
N ARG A 47 9.18 3.89 10.20
CA ARG A 47 9.05 4.17 11.65
C ARG A 47 8.89 5.64 11.98
N PHE A 48 8.32 6.43 11.06
CA PHE A 48 8.21 7.88 11.20
C PHE A 48 7.55 8.30 12.52
N GLY A 49 6.39 7.75 12.85
CA GLY A 49 5.67 8.08 14.08
C GLY A 49 6.36 7.64 15.38
N ALA A 50 7.36 6.75 15.31
CA ALA A 50 8.19 6.41 16.46
C ALA A 50 9.33 7.42 16.67
N ILE A 51 9.77 8.10 15.60
CA ILE A 51 10.87 9.07 15.60
C ILE A 51 10.33 10.48 15.87
N PHE A 52 9.25 10.86 15.22
CA PHE A 52 8.60 12.17 15.36
C PHE A 52 7.20 11.97 15.91
N HIS A 53 6.93 12.60 17.05
CA HIS A 53 5.60 12.61 17.67
C HIS A 53 4.86 13.89 17.26
N GLY A 54 3.53 13.87 17.27
CA GLY A 54 2.72 15.03 16.91
C GLY A 54 2.07 14.92 15.53
N HIS A 55 1.78 16.06 14.91
CA HIS A 55 0.94 16.14 13.72
C HIS A 55 1.73 16.57 12.48
N LEU A 56 1.61 15.79 11.39
CA LEU A 56 2.14 16.11 10.07
C LEU A 56 0.97 16.36 9.10
N PRO A 57 0.72 17.61 8.70
CA PRO A 57 -0.34 17.92 7.75
C PRO A 57 -0.02 17.33 6.37
N VAL A 58 -1.03 16.72 5.77
CA VAL A 58 -0.95 16.17 4.41
C VAL A 58 -2.12 16.69 3.60
N VAL A 59 -1.82 17.39 2.51
CA VAL A 59 -2.80 17.85 1.53
C VAL A 59 -2.68 16.99 0.29
N HIS A 60 -3.80 16.57 -0.28
CA HIS A 60 -3.86 15.87 -1.56
C HIS A 60 -4.77 16.61 -2.52
N ARG A 61 -4.24 17.01 -3.69
CA ARG A 61 -4.89 17.95 -4.59
C ARG A 61 -4.64 17.62 -6.05
N MET A 62 -5.68 17.75 -6.86
CA MET A 62 -5.57 17.71 -8.31
C MET A 62 -5.23 19.11 -8.84
N ILE A 63 -4.33 19.19 -9.82
CA ILE A 63 -3.92 20.41 -10.49
C ILE A 63 -4.39 20.36 -11.94
N GLN A 64 -5.14 21.39 -12.35
CA GLN A 64 -5.57 21.54 -13.73
C GLN A 64 -4.46 22.18 -14.60
N PRO A 65 -4.43 21.89 -15.91
CA PRO A 65 -3.59 22.60 -16.85
C PRO A 65 -3.84 24.12 -16.76
N GLY A 66 -2.81 24.90 -16.44
CA GLY A 66 -2.90 26.36 -16.28
C GLY A 66 -2.93 26.87 -14.83
N GLU A 67 -3.13 26.00 -13.84
CA GLU A 67 -3.16 26.41 -12.42
C GLU A 67 -1.78 26.56 -11.77
N ALA A 68 -0.70 26.28 -12.51
CA ALA A 68 0.67 26.31 -11.99
C ALA A 68 1.03 27.66 -11.33
N ALA A 69 0.61 28.78 -11.93
CA ALA A 69 0.85 30.12 -11.39
C ALA A 69 0.06 30.39 -10.08
N ALA A 70 -1.11 29.75 -9.92
CA ALA A 70 -1.94 29.88 -8.73
C ALA A 70 -1.55 28.89 -7.62
N LEU A 71 -0.66 27.92 -7.90
CA LEU A 71 -0.31 26.84 -7.00
C LEU A 71 0.10 27.31 -5.59
N PRO A 72 0.91 28.37 -5.39
CA PRO A 72 1.25 28.83 -4.05
C PRO A 72 0.02 29.24 -3.22
N ARG A 73 -0.91 29.99 -3.81
CA ARG A 73 -2.16 30.41 -3.15
C ARG A 73 -3.04 29.19 -2.84
N LEU A 74 -3.19 28.31 -3.82
CA LEU A 74 -4.01 27.12 -3.74
C LEU A 74 -3.53 26.13 -2.64
N LEU A 75 -2.22 26.02 -2.46
CA LEU A 75 -1.62 25.25 -1.37
C LEU A 75 -1.82 25.95 -0.03
N ALA A 76 -1.59 27.27 0.06
CA ALA A 76 -1.81 28.02 1.30
C ALA A 76 -3.25 27.87 1.81
N GLU A 77 -4.25 27.99 0.93
CA GLU A 77 -5.66 27.76 1.26
C GLU A 77 -5.92 26.33 1.74
N ALA A 78 -5.29 25.33 1.11
CA ALA A 78 -5.49 23.94 1.49
C ALA A 78 -4.86 23.61 2.86
N PHE A 79 -3.71 24.19 3.18
CA PHE A 79 -3.07 24.01 4.48
C PHE A 79 -3.74 24.81 5.60
N ALA A 80 -4.39 25.95 5.29
CA ALA A 80 -5.08 26.76 6.29
C ALA A 80 -6.23 26.03 7.00
N GLY A 81 -6.81 25.00 6.38
CA GLY A 81 -7.85 24.15 6.98
C GLY A 81 -7.34 22.92 7.75
N GLN A 82 -6.02 22.72 7.83
CA GLN A 82 -5.41 21.59 8.52
C GLN A 82 -4.90 22.01 9.92
N PRO A 83 -4.73 21.06 10.85
CA PRO A 83 -3.98 21.34 12.07
C PRO A 83 -2.55 21.79 11.74
N GLU A 84 -1.93 22.57 12.62
CA GLU A 84 -0.57 23.04 12.41
C GLU A 84 0.44 21.87 12.41
N LEU A 85 1.53 22.05 11.66
CA LEU A 85 2.66 21.14 11.73
C LEU A 85 3.29 21.19 13.13
N ASP A 86 3.19 20.09 13.84
CA ASP A 86 3.76 19.91 15.18
C ASP A 86 4.62 18.65 15.17
N LEU A 87 5.89 18.82 14.81
CA LEU A 87 6.89 17.75 14.88
C LEU A 87 8.12 18.26 15.65
N PRO A 88 8.51 17.61 16.76
CA PRO A 88 9.72 17.95 17.48
C PRO A 88 10.93 17.63 16.60
N ALA A 89 12.03 18.38 16.77
CA ALA A 89 13.28 18.30 15.98
C ALA A 89 13.33 19.09 14.66
N GLY A 90 12.45 20.08 14.49
CA GLY A 90 12.55 21.04 13.37
C GLY A 90 12.48 20.34 12.02
N ASP A 91 13.38 20.65 11.10
CA ASP A 91 13.30 20.19 9.71
C ASP A 91 13.84 18.76 9.46
N ALA A 92 14.25 18.04 10.51
CA ALA A 92 14.83 16.69 10.39
C ALA A 92 13.87 15.67 9.75
N TRP A 93 12.56 15.87 9.91
CA TRP A 93 11.52 15.02 9.32
C TRP A 93 11.57 15.04 7.79
N LEU A 94 11.97 16.15 7.17
CA LEU A 94 12.08 16.27 5.70
C LEU A 94 13.00 15.19 5.13
N HIS A 95 14.13 14.96 5.80
CA HIS A 95 15.10 13.96 5.36
C HIS A 95 14.57 12.53 5.49
N VAL A 96 13.83 12.24 6.57
CA VAL A 96 13.23 10.92 6.79
C VAL A 96 12.12 10.67 5.78
N VAL A 97 11.24 11.63 5.53
CA VAL A 97 10.19 11.53 4.51
C VAL A 97 10.82 11.35 3.13
N HIS A 98 11.80 12.16 2.77
CA HIS A 98 12.48 12.05 1.49
C HIS A 98 13.08 10.66 1.27
N ARG A 99 13.78 10.12 2.29
CA ARG A 99 14.31 8.75 2.23
C ARG A 99 13.22 7.69 2.15
N ALA A 100 12.13 7.86 2.88
CA ALA A 100 11.00 6.95 2.84
C ALA A 100 10.38 6.91 1.44
N LEU A 101 10.20 8.06 0.79
CA LEU A 101 9.66 8.15 -0.57
C LEU A 101 10.58 7.50 -1.60
N LEU A 102 11.90 7.65 -1.47
CA LEU A 102 12.88 7.10 -2.41
C LEU A 102 13.24 5.62 -2.21
N ALA A 103 12.90 5.04 -1.06
CA ALA A 103 13.15 3.62 -0.84
C ALA A 103 12.48 2.78 -1.95
N ARG A 104 13.08 1.66 -2.37
CA ARG A 104 12.30 0.70 -3.16
C ARG A 104 11.39 -0.06 -2.21
N PRO A 105 10.11 -0.32 -2.55
CA PRO A 105 9.32 -1.31 -1.82
C PRO A 105 10.13 -2.59 -1.77
N LYS A 106 10.54 -3.03 -0.57
CA LYS A 106 11.17 -4.33 -0.43
C LYS A 106 10.09 -5.34 -0.79
N ALA A 107 10.35 -6.20 -1.79
CA ALA A 107 9.44 -7.28 -2.11
C ALA A 107 9.11 -7.99 -0.79
N GLN A 108 7.81 -8.07 -0.45
CA GLN A 108 7.40 -8.91 0.65
C GLN A 108 7.98 -10.30 0.37
N PRO A 109 8.70 -10.92 1.31
CA PRO A 109 9.14 -12.29 1.10
C PRO A 109 7.88 -13.10 0.83
N GLU A 110 7.72 -13.58 -0.41
CA GLU A 110 6.70 -14.57 -0.73
C GLU A 110 6.83 -15.65 0.35
N ALA A 111 5.72 -15.92 1.04
CA ALA A 111 5.68 -16.97 2.03
C ALA A 111 6.31 -18.20 1.41
N TRP A 112 7.42 -18.65 2.00
CA TRP A 112 8.19 -19.78 1.50
C TRP A 112 7.24 -20.94 1.24
N GLN A 113 7.00 -21.26 -0.04
CA GLN A 113 6.26 -22.46 -0.40
C GLN A 113 7.27 -23.60 -0.48
N PRO A 114 7.22 -24.61 0.41
CA PRO A 114 8.02 -25.80 0.23
C PRO A 114 7.68 -26.43 -1.12
N SER A 115 8.67 -26.56 -2.01
CA SER A 115 8.49 -27.33 -3.24
C SER A 115 8.02 -28.75 -2.88
N PRO A 116 6.92 -29.26 -3.48
CA PRO A 116 6.54 -30.65 -3.29
C PRO A 116 7.67 -31.52 -3.84
N ARG A 117 8.33 -32.27 -2.94
CA ARG A 117 9.38 -33.22 -3.35
C ARG A 117 8.77 -34.21 -4.34
N PRO A 118 9.42 -34.49 -5.48
CA PRO A 118 8.93 -35.51 -6.39
C PRO A 118 8.94 -36.86 -5.65
N ALA A 119 7.76 -37.47 -5.52
CA ALA A 119 7.62 -38.81 -4.98
C ALA A 119 8.40 -39.77 -5.89
N GLY A 120 9.58 -40.19 -5.42
CA GLY A 120 10.40 -41.17 -6.10
C GLY A 120 9.59 -42.44 -6.34
N ARG A 121 9.39 -42.80 -7.61
CA ARG A 121 8.88 -44.10 -8.05
C ARG A 121 9.85 -45.18 -7.57
N ARG A 122 9.64 -45.71 -6.36
CA ARG A 122 10.20 -46.99 -5.94
C ARG A 122 9.25 -48.10 -6.40
N THR A 123 9.62 -48.72 -7.51
CA THR A 123 9.14 -50.04 -7.91
C THR A 123 9.44 -51.01 -6.78
N LEU A 124 8.41 -51.53 -6.10
CA LEU A 124 8.56 -52.66 -5.20
C LEU A 124 7.50 -53.72 -5.51
N ARG A 125 7.95 -54.74 -6.24
CA ARG A 125 7.28 -56.04 -6.35
C ARG A 125 7.37 -56.70 -4.98
N ILE A 126 6.27 -56.79 -4.23
CA ILE A 126 6.10 -57.83 -3.20
C ILE A 126 4.66 -58.32 -3.27
N ALA A 127 4.54 -59.61 -3.55
CA ALA A 127 3.32 -60.37 -3.52
C ALA A 127 2.88 -60.66 -2.07
N GLY A 128 1.57 -60.69 -1.85
CA GLY A 128 0.95 -61.35 -0.69
C GLY A 128 0.52 -60.40 0.43
N GLY A 129 -0.75 -60.49 0.82
CA GLY A 129 -1.19 -60.02 2.13
C GLY A 129 -2.52 -59.27 2.13
N LEU A 130 -3.59 -60.04 2.35
CA LEU A 130 -4.94 -59.63 2.71
C LEU A 130 -4.98 -58.51 3.78
N GLY A 131 -5.83 -57.51 3.60
CA GLY A 131 -6.03 -56.45 4.61
C GLY A 131 -7.15 -55.47 4.22
N LEU A 132 -8.39 -55.93 4.36
CA LEU A 132 -9.65 -55.22 4.15
C LEU A 132 -9.96 -54.35 5.36
N VAL A 133 -10.23 -53.05 5.19
CA VAL A 133 -11.09 -52.11 5.98
C VAL A 133 -10.86 -50.73 5.31
N GLY A 134 -11.82 -49.92 4.88
CA GLY A 134 -13.26 -49.87 5.01
C GLY A 134 -13.69 -48.40 4.78
N MET A 135 -14.76 -48.18 4.01
CA MET A 135 -15.85 -47.19 4.19
C MET A 135 -15.46 -45.73 4.59
N LEU A 136 -15.83 -44.65 3.89
CA LEU A 136 -17.17 -44.13 3.57
C LEU A 136 -16.96 -42.96 2.58
N ALA A 137 -17.56 -42.96 1.38
CA ALA A 137 -18.90 -42.44 1.08
C ALA A 137 -19.04 -40.93 1.36
N GLY A 138 -19.22 -40.14 0.28
CA GLY A 138 -19.57 -38.72 0.43
C GLY A 138 -19.51 -37.85 -0.83
N THR A 139 -19.67 -38.38 -2.04
CA THR A 139 -19.97 -37.57 -3.22
C THR A 139 -21.48 -37.41 -3.35
N ALA A 140 -22.00 -36.24 -3.06
CA ALA A 140 -23.33 -35.81 -3.51
C ALA A 140 -23.24 -34.37 -4.03
N LEU A 141 -22.98 -34.30 -5.34
CA LEU A 141 -23.15 -33.13 -6.18
C LEU A 141 -24.63 -33.09 -6.60
N LEU A 142 -25.36 -32.03 -6.25
CA LEU A 142 -26.64 -31.60 -6.86
C LEU A 142 -26.81 -30.13 -6.38
N ALA A 143 -26.57 -29.08 -7.18
CA ALA A 143 -27.48 -28.52 -8.19
C ALA A 143 -28.95 -28.65 -7.74
N ARG A 144 -29.77 -27.60 -7.58
CA ARG A 144 -30.02 -26.42 -8.44
C ARG A 144 -31.04 -25.50 -7.68
N PRO A 145 -31.73 -24.52 -8.29
CA PRO A 145 -31.90 -23.16 -7.77
C PRO A 145 -33.34 -22.86 -7.26
N GLY A 146 -33.57 -21.65 -6.75
CA GLY A 146 -34.92 -21.16 -6.44
C GLY A 146 -34.92 -19.64 -6.28
N PRO A 147 -35.76 -18.88 -7.01
CA PRO A 147 -35.61 -17.43 -7.16
C PRO A 147 -36.64 -16.58 -6.40
N ALA A 148 -36.32 -15.29 -6.33
CA ALA A 148 -37.20 -14.12 -6.45
C ALA A 148 -38.07 -13.74 -5.21
N PRO A 149 -38.90 -12.69 -5.32
CA PRO A 149 -38.54 -11.30 -5.00
C PRO A 149 -39.54 -10.69 -3.99
N GLU A 150 -39.30 -9.46 -3.54
CA GLU A 150 -40.33 -8.40 -3.39
C GLU A 150 -39.69 -7.02 -3.61
#